data_AF-A0A7J3U6A3-F1
#
_entry.id   AF-A0A7J3U6A3-F1
#
_cell.length_a   1.000
_cell.length_b   1.000
_cell.length_c   1.000
_cell.angle_alpha   90.00
_cell.angle_beta   90.00
_cell.angle_gamma   90.00
#
_symmetry.space_group_name_H-M   'P 1'
#
loop_
_entity.id
_entity.type
_entity.pdbx_description
1 polymer ?
#
loop_
_entity_poly.entity_id
_entity_poly.type
_entity_poly.pdbx_seq_one_letter_code
_entity_poly.pdbx_strand_id
1 'polypeptide(L)'
;MREWAIIGILLYAIFLIVEVFYYLSASRGEAAGAEGIKLVSAVTKKIVCSNCNTVFTITDTGVRPLRYTCPNCGMEGALRGKTAEGVRKSIKCGECGNTFEIYDTGERPLKYECPKCHFEGQIEE
;
A
#
# COMPACT_ATOMS: atom_id res chain seq x y z
N MET A 1 30.07 -26.18 57.84
CA MET A 1 28.72 -26.61 57.40
C MET A 1 27.90 -25.46 56.83
N ARG A 2 27.71 -24.34 57.55
CA ARG A 2 26.95 -23.18 57.04
C ARG A 2 27.52 -22.52 55.78
N GLU A 3 28.85 -22.41 55.67
CA GLU A 3 29.51 -21.80 54.51
C GLU A 3 29.23 -22.57 53.20
N TRP A 4 29.28 -23.90 53.25
CA TRP A 4 28.94 -24.76 52.11
C TRP A 4 27.46 -24.66 51.71
N ALA A 5 26.56 -24.48 52.67
CA ALA A 5 25.14 -24.26 52.40
C ALA A 5 24.91 -22.90 51.71
N ILE A 6 25.62 -21.85 52.15
CA ILE A 6 25.55 -20.52 51.52
C ILE A 6 26.05 -20.58 50.08
N ILE A 7 27.17 -21.26 49.83
CA ILE A 7 27.72 -21.44 48.48
C ILE A 7 26.72 -22.18 47.59
N GLY A 8 26.08 -23.24 48.10
CA GLY A 8 25.06 -23.98 47.34
C GLY A 8 23.85 -23.10 46.96
N ILE A 9 23.38 -22.27 47.90
CA ILE A 9 22.26 -21.35 47.64
C ILE A 9 22.64 -20.30 46.58
N LEU A 10 23.85 -19.75 46.65
CA LEU A 10 24.33 -18.77 45.67
C LEU A 10 24.46 -19.37 44.27
N LEU A 11 25.01 -20.58 44.16
CA LEU A 11 25.12 -21.29 42.88
C LEU A 11 23.76 -21.59 42.27
N TYR A 12 22.79 -22.01 43.09
CA TYR A 12 21.43 -22.25 42.65
C TYR A 12 20.73 -20.95 42.17
N ALA A 13 20.90 -19.84 42.90
CA ALA A 13 20.35 -18.55 42.49
C ALA A 13 20.94 -18.07 41.15
N ILE A 14 22.26 -18.22 40.95
CA ILE A 14 22.93 -17.88 39.69
C ILE A 14 22.37 -18.73 38.54
N PHE A 15 22.17 -20.04 38.76
CA PHE A 15 21.60 -20.94 37.77
C PHE A 15 20.20 -20.47 37.32
N LEU A 16 19.32 -20.14 38.27
CA LEU A 16 17.98 -19.63 37.95
C LEU A 16 18.03 -18.29 37.19
N ILE A 17 18.94 -17.39 37.55
CA ILE A 17 19.11 -16.11 36.85
C ILE A 17 19.54 -16.34 35.40
N VAL A 18 20.46 -17.27 35.15
CA VAL A 18 20.91 -17.62 33.80
C VAL A 18 19.78 -18.23 32.98
N GLU A 19 18.98 -19.11 33.56
CA GLU A 19 17.84 -19.73 32.90
C GLU A 19 16.77 -18.70 32.50
N VAL A 20 16.43 -17.78 33.42
CA VAL A 20 15.51 -16.67 33.16
C VAL A 20 16.07 -15.73 32.09
N PHE A 21 17.37 -15.43 32.12
CA PHE A 21 18.01 -14.59 31.11
C PHE A 21 17.99 -15.25 29.74
N TYR A 22 18.21 -16.56 29.66
CA TYR A 22 18.11 -17.31 28.40
C TYR A 22 16.69 -17.26 27.85
N TYR A 23 15.68 -17.51 28.69
CA TYR A 23 14.27 -17.41 28.29
C TYR A 23 13.89 -16.01 27.77
N LEU A 24 14.32 -14.96 28.47
CA LEU A 24 14.07 -13.57 28.06
C LEU A 24 14.81 -13.21 26.77
N SER A 25 16.06 -13.64 26.61
CA SER A 25 16.84 -13.37 25.39
C SER A 25 16.29 -14.10 24.16
N ALA A 26 15.75 -15.31 24.32
CA ALA A 26 15.03 -16.01 23.26
C ALA A 26 13.81 -15.21 22.78
N SER A 27 12.98 -14.71 23.72
CA SER A 27 11.82 -13.86 23.36
C SER A 27 12.24 -12.53 22.70
N ARG A 28 13.41 -11.99 23.08
CA ARG A 28 13.95 -10.75 22.49
C ARG A 28 14.49 -10.97 21.07
N GLY A 29 14.99 -12.17 20.77
CA GLY A 29 15.38 -12.57 19.41
C GLY A 29 14.19 -12.67 18.46
N GLU A 30 13.06 -13.20 18.92
CA GLU A 30 11.81 -13.26 18.15
C GLU A 30 11.20 -11.86 17.93
N ALA A 31 11.33 -10.95 18.90
CA ALA A 31 10.85 -9.57 18.76
C ALA A 31 11.71 -8.70 17.82
N ALA A 32 12.99 -9.02 17.62
CA ALA A 32 13.90 -8.26 16.75
C ALA A 32 13.85 -8.67 15.28
N GLY A 33 13.34 -9.87 14.98
CA GLY A 33 13.18 -10.41 13.62
C GLY A 33 11.81 -10.18 12.98
N ALA A 34 10.86 -9.57 13.70
CA ALA A 34 9.58 -9.18 13.14
C ALA A 34 9.74 -7.87 12.33
N GLU A 35 10.42 -7.95 11.19
CA GLU A 35 10.20 -6.97 10.12
C GLU A 35 8.70 -6.93 9.88
N GLY A 36 8.13 -5.75 10.17
CA GLY A 36 6.70 -5.55 10.22
C GLY A 36 6.04 -6.15 8.99
N ILE A 37 5.18 -7.13 9.21
CA ILE A 37 4.21 -7.54 8.21
C ILE A 37 3.39 -6.28 7.97
N LYS A 38 3.76 -5.52 6.93
CA LYS A 38 2.90 -4.50 6.34
C LYS A 38 1.67 -5.28 5.92
N LEU A 39 0.69 -5.33 6.82
CA LEU A 39 -0.68 -5.65 6.51
C LEU A 39 -1.13 -4.55 5.55
N VAL A 40 -0.76 -4.71 4.27
CA VAL A 40 -1.56 -4.19 3.17
C VAL A 40 -2.84 -4.99 3.33
N SER A 41 -3.74 -4.48 4.18
CA SER A 41 -5.08 -4.99 4.29
C SER A 41 -5.62 -4.88 2.87
N ALA A 42 -5.67 -6.01 2.17
CA ALA A 42 -6.33 -6.10 0.89
C ALA A 42 -7.80 -5.80 1.17
N VAL A 43 -8.16 -4.51 1.12
CA VAL A 43 -9.51 -4.06 1.35
C VAL A 43 -10.30 -4.63 0.19
N THR A 44 -11.16 -5.59 0.47
CA THR A 44 -12.02 -6.17 -0.56
C THR A 44 -13.17 -5.22 -0.81
N LYS A 45 -13.37 -4.84 -2.07
CA LYS A 45 -14.42 -3.92 -2.48
C LYS A 45 -15.47 -4.64 -3.30
N LYS A 46 -16.73 -4.50 -2.90
CA LYS A 46 -17.88 -5.01 -3.66
C LYS A 46 -18.19 -4.07 -4.82
N ILE A 47 -18.29 -4.61 -6.03
CA ILE A 47 -18.60 -3.87 -7.25
C ILE A 47 -19.75 -4.53 -8.01
N VAL A 48 -20.44 -3.71 -8.79
CA VAL A 48 -21.55 -4.13 -9.67
C VAL A 48 -21.09 -3.93 -11.11
N CYS A 49 -21.15 -4.98 -11.93
CA CYS A 49 -20.85 -4.87 -13.36
C CYS A 49 -21.92 -4.03 -14.07
N SER A 50 -21.52 -3.01 -14.82
CA SER A 50 -22.47 -2.16 -15.58
C SER A 50 -23.21 -2.88 -16.71
N ASN A 51 -22.73 -4.04 -17.16
CA ASN A 51 -23.36 -4.78 -18.26
C ASN A 51 -24.32 -5.87 -17.79
N CYS A 52 -23.85 -6.77 -16.92
CA CYS A 52 -24.64 -7.94 -16.50
C CYS A 52 -25.20 -7.79 -15.08
N ASN A 53 -24.99 -6.66 -14.42
CA ASN A 53 -25.40 -6.35 -13.04
C ASN A 53 -24.92 -7.35 -11.98
N THR A 54 -24.00 -8.26 -12.34
CA THR A 54 -23.44 -9.22 -11.40
C THR A 54 -22.63 -8.49 -10.35
N VAL A 55 -22.85 -8.87 -9.09
CA VAL A 55 -22.15 -8.29 -7.95
C VAL A 55 -21.01 -9.21 -7.55
N PHE A 56 -19.78 -8.70 -7.53
CA PHE A 56 -18.59 -9.47 -7.19
C PHE A 56 -17.60 -8.61 -6.41
N THR A 57 -16.62 -9.27 -5.81
CA THR A 57 -15.64 -8.62 -4.92
C THR A 57 -14.28 -8.60 -5.60
N ILE A 58 -13.60 -7.45 -5.56
CA ILE A 58 -12.23 -7.30 -6.05
C ILE A 58 -11.31 -6.83 -4.93
N THR A 59 -10.04 -7.19 -5.02
CA THR A 59 -9.00 -6.68 -4.13
C THR A 59 -8.64 -5.25 -4.50
N ASP A 60 -8.84 -4.30 -3.59
CA ASP A 60 -8.46 -2.92 -3.80
C ASP A 60 -6.95 -2.76 -3.60
N THR A 61 -6.22 -2.49 -4.68
CA THR A 61 -4.77 -2.24 -4.63
C THR A 61 -4.44 -0.82 -4.14
N GLY A 62 -5.45 0.04 -3.95
CA GLY A 62 -5.25 1.45 -3.59
C GLY A 62 -4.86 2.35 -4.75
N VAL A 63 -4.51 1.79 -5.92
CA VAL A 63 -4.16 2.52 -7.15
C VAL A 63 -5.41 2.70 -8.03
N ARG A 64 -5.50 3.84 -8.71
CA ARG A 64 -6.58 4.16 -9.66
C ARG A 64 -6.00 4.64 -10.99
N PRO A 65 -6.60 4.26 -12.14
CA PRO A 65 -7.83 3.48 -12.28
C PRO A 65 -7.59 1.99 -12.00
N LEU A 66 -8.43 1.38 -11.16
CA LEU A 66 -8.34 -0.06 -10.90
C LEU A 66 -9.15 -0.79 -11.98
N ARG A 67 -8.45 -1.39 -12.94
CA ARG A 67 -9.05 -2.22 -14.00
C ARG A 67 -9.47 -3.56 -13.42
N TYR A 68 -10.64 -4.04 -13.82
CA TYR A 68 -11.17 -5.34 -13.44
C TYR A 68 -11.89 -5.99 -14.61
N THR A 69 -11.92 -7.31 -14.64
CA THR A 69 -12.69 -8.09 -15.61
C THR A 69 -13.87 -8.73 -14.89
N CYS A 70 -15.07 -8.59 -15.45
CA CYS A 70 -16.25 -9.21 -14.85
C CYS A 70 -16.18 -10.74 -14.99
N PRO A 71 -16.32 -11.51 -13.90
CA PRO A 71 -16.27 -12.98 -13.96
C PRO A 71 -17.47 -13.61 -14.68
N ASN A 72 -18.57 -12.87 -14.86
CA ASN A 72 -19.78 -13.38 -15.50
C ASN A 72 -19.82 -13.07 -17.01
N CYS A 73 -19.59 -11.81 -17.41
CA CYS A 73 -19.68 -11.42 -18.83
C CYS A 73 -18.34 -11.18 -19.52
N GLY A 74 -17.21 -11.27 -18.80
CA GLY A 74 -15.87 -11.07 -19.37
C GLY A 74 -15.53 -9.63 -19.75
N MET A 75 -16.44 -8.66 -19.57
CA MET A 75 -16.14 -7.26 -19.89
C MET A 75 -15.20 -6.61 -18.89
N GLU A 76 -14.33 -5.76 -19.43
CA GLU A 76 -13.44 -4.91 -18.65
C GLU A 76 -14.18 -3.67 -18.13
N GLY A 77 -13.91 -3.31 -16.87
CA GLY A 77 -14.35 -2.07 -16.25
C GLY A 77 -13.19 -1.42 -15.51
N ALA A 78 -13.35 -0.15 -15.17
CA ALA A 78 -12.37 0.59 -14.39
C ALA A 78 -13.06 1.30 -13.21
N LEU A 79 -12.56 1.09 -12.00
CA LEU A 79 -12.92 1.92 -10.86
C LEU A 79 -12.07 3.18 -10.85
N ARG A 80 -12.75 4.33 -10.93
CA ARG A 80 -12.16 5.66 -10.70
C ARG A 80 -12.47 6.09 -9.27
N GLY A 81 -11.51 6.68 -8.56
CA GLY A 81 -11.63 7.05 -7.15
C GLY A 81 -10.61 8.09 -6.72
N LYS A 82 -10.67 8.53 -5.45
CA LYS A 82 -9.88 9.67 -4.92
C LYS A 82 -8.36 9.44 -4.87
N THR A 83 -7.90 8.19 -4.83
CA THR A 83 -6.48 7.83 -4.73
C THR A 83 -5.94 7.47 -6.11
N ALA A 84 -5.61 8.47 -6.92
CA ALA A 84 -4.86 8.26 -8.14
C ALA A 84 -3.37 8.46 -7.82
N GLU A 85 -2.53 7.44 -8.04
CA GLU A 85 -1.11 7.70 -8.21
C GLU A 85 -0.99 8.46 -9.54
N GLY A 86 -0.75 9.77 -9.46
CA GLY A 86 -0.48 10.58 -10.62
C GLY A 86 0.84 11.30 -10.51
N VAL A 87 1.53 11.40 -11.64
CA VAL A 87 2.76 12.17 -11.76
C VAL A 87 2.39 13.58 -12.15
N ARG A 88 2.99 14.59 -11.49
CA ARG A 88 2.86 15.97 -11.95
C ARG A 88 3.67 16.11 -13.24
N LYS A 89 2.99 16.35 -14.35
CA LYS A 89 3.61 16.57 -15.66
C LYS A 89 3.45 18.06 -16.02
N SER A 90 4.54 18.71 -16.37
CA SER A 90 4.49 20.07 -16.91
C SER A 90 4.16 20.01 -18.40
N ILE A 91 3.12 20.73 -18.81
CA ILE A 91 2.72 20.86 -20.21
C ILE A 91 2.83 22.30 -20.63
N LYS A 92 3.33 22.50 -21.85
CA LYS A 92 3.26 23.78 -22.55
C LYS A 92 2.05 23.79 -23.47
N CYS A 93 1.17 24.78 -23.29
CA CYS A 93 0.05 25.01 -24.20
C CYS A 93 0.58 25.39 -25.60
N GLY A 94 0.09 24.72 -26.65
CA GLY A 94 0.42 25.04 -28.04
C GLY A 94 -0.10 26.40 -28.50
N GLU A 95 -1.23 26.86 -27.95
CA GLU A 95 -1.91 28.08 -28.40
C GLU A 95 -1.35 29.36 -27.76
N CYS A 96 -1.19 29.37 -26.43
CA CYS A 96 -0.76 30.57 -25.70
C CYS A 96 0.67 30.49 -25.15
N GLY A 97 1.36 29.36 -25.37
CA GLY A 97 2.73 29.13 -24.88
C GLY A 97 2.87 29.00 -23.36
N ASN A 98 1.77 29.04 -22.60
CA ASN A 98 1.79 28.96 -21.15
C ASN A 98 2.19 27.56 -20.67
N THR A 99 3.09 27.49 -19.69
CA THR A 99 3.49 26.23 -19.05
C THR A 99 2.77 26.07 -17.73
N PHE A 100 2.10 24.93 -17.53
CA PHE A 100 1.36 24.63 -16.31
C PHE A 100 1.50 23.16 -15.93
N GLU A 101 1.25 22.85 -14.67
CA GLU A 101 1.29 21.48 -14.14
C GLU A 101 -0.09 20.83 -14.27
N ILE A 102 -0.10 19.58 -14.73
CA ILE A 102 -1.27 18.72 -14.69
C ILE A 102 -0.96 17.43 -13.95
N TYR A 103 -2.01 16.78 -13.46
CA TYR A 103 -1.92 15.51 -12.78
C TYR A 103 -2.14 14.37 -13.78
N ASP A 104 -1.07 13.69 -14.20
CA ASP A 104 -1.14 12.56 -15.11
C ASP A 104 -1.45 11.29 -14.33
N THR A 105 -2.68 10.79 -14.47
CA THR A 105 -3.16 9.56 -13.81
C THR A 105 -2.81 8.29 -14.60
N GLY A 106 -2.04 8.40 -15.69
CA GLY A 106 -1.72 7.29 -16.60
C GLY A 106 -2.87 6.91 -17.55
N GLU A 107 -4.03 7.57 -17.47
CA GLU A 107 -5.06 7.46 -18.50
C GLU A 107 -4.64 8.23 -19.75
N ARG A 108 -4.77 7.59 -20.92
CA ARG A 108 -4.54 8.18 -22.25
C ARG A 108 -5.83 8.08 -23.08
N PRO A 109 -6.15 9.09 -23.93
CA PRO A 109 -5.44 10.35 -24.08
C PRO A 109 -5.62 11.26 -22.86
N LEU A 110 -4.53 11.91 -22.43
CA LEU A 110 -4.53 12.80 -21.27
C LEU A 110 -5.09 14.15 -21.71
N LYS A 111 -6.36 14.39 -21.37
CA LYS A 111 -7.04 15.65 -21.66
C LYS A 111 -6.61 16.71 -20.65
N TYR A 112 -6.32 17.90 -21.13
CA TYR A 112 -6.00 19.06 -20.30
C TYR A 112 -6.71 20.30 -20.83
N GLU A 113 -7.02 21.22 -19.93
CA GLU A 113 -7.52 22.55 -20.26
C GLU A 113 -6.49 23.59 -19.82
N CYS A 114 -6.13 24.52 -20.72
CA CYS A 114 -5.17 25.56 -20.37
C CYS A 114 -5.81 26.61 -19.44
N PRO A 115 -5.23 26.91 -18.27
CA PRO A 115 -5.80 27.88 -17.33
C PRO A 115 -5.79 29.34 -17.82
N LYS A 116 -5.11 29.63 -18.94
CA LYS A 116 -4.94 30.98 -19.47
C LYS A 116 -5.82 31.27 -20.68
N CYS A 117 -5.92 30.32 -21.61
CA CYS A 117 -6.69 30.47 -22.85
C CYS A 117 -7.86 29.50 -22.99
N HIS A 118 -8.10 28.64 -22.00
CA HIS A 118 -9.16 27.62 -22.00
C HIS A 118 -9.12 26.65 -23.18
N PHE A 119 -7.97 26.55 -23.85
CA PHE A 119 -7.78 25.58 -24.92
C PHE A 119 -7.77 24.15 -24.36
N GLU A 120 -8.62 23.29 -24.91
CA GLU A 120 -8.65 21.85 -24.63
C GLU A 120 -7.63 21.12 -25.52
N GLY A 121 -6.63 20.51 -24.90
CA GLY A 121 -5.64 19.68 -25.57
C GLY A 121 -5.67 18.24 -25.09
N GLN A 122 -5.06 17.35 -25.87
CA GLN A 122 -4.91 15.94 -25.52
C GLN A 122 -3.48 15.48 -25.80
N ILE A 123 -2.91 14.68 -24.89
CA ILE A 123 -1.59 14.06 -25.05
C ILE A 123 -1.75 12.55 -25.17
N GLU A 124 -1.14 11.97 -26.21
CA GLU A 124 -1.22 10.53 -26.50
C GLU A 124 -0.04 9.71 -25.93
N GLU A 125 1.08 10.34 -25.52
CA GLU A 125 2.31 9.70 -25.03
C GLU A 125 2.65 9.96 -23.54
#